data_AF-A0A239L3B9-F1
#
_entry.id   AF-A0A239L3B9-F1
#
_cell.length_a   1.000
_cell.length_b   1.000
_cell.length_c   1.000
_cell.angle_alpha   90.00
_cell.angle_beta   90.00
_cell.angle_gamma   90.00
#
_symmetry.space_group_name_H-M   'P 1'
#
loop_
_entity.id
_entity.type
_entity.pdbx_description
1 polymer ?
#
loop_
_entity_poly.entity_id
_entity_poly.type
_entity_poly.pdbx_seq_one_letter_code
_entity_poly.pdbx_strand_id
1 'polypeptide(L)'
;MFLEDGNVPADNNAAESSIRGFCIGKHNWHLIDTIAGAKASAIIYSIAETAKANNLKPYHYFELLLTEILKHMEDTNLDFLEDLLPWSERLPAECRKQNQ
;
A
#
# COMPACT_ATOMS: atom_id res chain seq x y z
N MET A 1 5.01 21.22 12.89
CA MET A 1 4.10 20.11 12.54
C MET A 1 3.28 19.61 13.73
N PHE A 2 3.84 18.95 14.75
CA PHE A 2 3.05 18.51 15.93
C PHE A 2 2.46 19.63 16.80
N LEU A 3 3.13 20.78 16.86
CA LEU A 3 2.67 21.95 17.61
C LEU A 3 1.68 22.81 16.81
N GLU A 4 1.45 22.49 15.54
CA GLU A 4 0.63 23.28 14.62
C GLU A 4 -0.69 22.59 14.26
N ASP A 5 -0.77 21.27 14.37
CA ASP A 5 -1.97 20.48 14.09
C ASP A 5 -2.19 19.42 15.20
N GLY A 6 -3.23 19.63 16.01
CA GLY A 6 -3.58 18.76 17.14
C GLY A 6 -4.21 17.43 16.74
N ASN A 7 -4.43 17.20 15.44
CA ASN A 7 -4.92 15.93 14.91
C ASN A 7 -3.79 14.93 14.65
N VAL A 8 -2.53 15.37 14.77
CA VAL A 8 -1.36 14.49 14.67
C VAL A 8 -1.06 13.94 16.07
N PRO A 9 -1.18 12.63 16.32
CA PRO A 9 -0.90 12.01 17.62
C PRO A 9 0.60 12.02 17.91
N ALA A 10 1.02 12.55 19.07
CA ALA A 10 2.43 12.69 19.45
C ALA A 10 3.19 11.36 19.49
N ASP A 11 2.46 10.25 19.49
CA ASP A 11 2.96 8.88 19.47
C ASP A 11 2.89 8.24 18.06
N ASN A 12 3.89 7.40 17.77
CA ASN A 12 4.01 6.66 16.52
C ASN A 12 3.21 5.33 16.54
N ASN A 13 2.31 5.15 17.51
CA ASN A 13 1.69 3.86 17.81
C ASN A 13 0.88 3.30 16.61
N ALA A 14 0.27 4.17 15.81
CA ALA A 14 -0.43 3.79 14.59
C ALA A 14 0.49 3.14 13.55
N ALA A 15 1.68 3.72 13.33
CA ALA A 15 2.66 3.16 12.39
C ALA A 15 3.36 1.92 12.97
N GLU A 16 3.60 1.88 14.28
CA GLU A 16 4.15 0.69 14.94
C GLU A 16 3.18 -0.49 14.87
N SER A 17 1.88 -0.23 15.03
CA SER A 17 0.84 -1.26 14.92
C SER A 17 0.72 -1.82 13.50
N SER A 18 0.80 -0.96 12.46
CA SER A 18 0.75 -1.41 11.06
C SER A 18 1.99 -2.23 10.66
N ILE A 19 3.19 -1.86 11.11
CA ILE A 19 4.42 -2.61 10.83
C ILE A 19 4.59 -3.87 11.70
N ARG A 20 3.89 -3.96 12.84
CA ARG A 20 3.99 -5.10 13.77
C ARG A 20 3.71 -6.45 13.11
N GLY A 21 2.71 -6.52 12.22
CA GLY A 21 2.39 -7.75 11.48
C GLY A 21 3.54 -8.23 10.59
N PHE A 22 4.24 -7.30 9.93
CA PHE A 22 5.44 -7.56 9.14
C PHE A 22 6.59 -8.05 10.02
N CYS A 23 6.87 -7.37 11.14
CA CYS A 23 7.94 -7.71 12.06
C CYS A 23 7.76 -9.10 12.70
N ILE A 24 6.52 -9.48 13.04
CA ILE A 24 6.18 -10.82 13.56
C ILE A 24 6.29 -11.87 12.43
N GLY A 25 5.79 -11.55 11.23
CA GLY A 25 5.86 -12.42 10.05
C GLY A 25 7.28 -12.71 9.57
N LYS A 26 8.24 -11.82 9.81
CA LYS A 26 9.67 -12.00 9.49
C LYS A 26 10.26 -13.30 10.04
N HIS A 27 9.79 -13.79 11.19
CA HIS A 27 10.24 -15.07 11.74
C HIS A 27 9.66 -16.27 10.98
N ASN A 28 8.48 -16.12 10.39
CA ASN A 28 7.83 -17.15 9.57
C ASN A 28 8.24 -17.09 8.08
N TRP A 29 8.74 -15.95 7.61
CA TRP A 29 9.20 -15.75 6.24
C TRP A 29 10.69 -16.05 6.11
N HIS A 30 11.07 -17.31 6.34
CA HIS A 30 12.42 -17.82 6.08
C HIS A 30 12.88 -17.65 4.61
N LEU A 31 11.98 -17.24 3.71
CA LEU A 31 12.26 -16.98 2.29
C LEU A 31 12.87 -15.58 2.04
N ILE A 32 12.78 -14.64 2.99
CA ILE A 32 13.29 -13.27 2.85
C ILE A 32 14.70 -13.20 3.44
N ASP A 33 15.63 -13.97 2.85
CA ASP A 33 17.03 -14.06 3.30
C ASP A 33 17.94 -13.03 2.60
N THR A 34 17.39 -12.21 1.70
CA THR A 34 18.17 -11.24 0.92
C THR A 34 17.68 -9.80 1.14
N ILE A 35 18.61 -8.84 1.03
CA ILE A 35 18.30 -7.39 1.09
C ILE A 35 17.27 -7.02 0.02
N ALA A 36 17.37 -7.63 -1.17
CA ALA A 36 16.43 -7.41 -2.26
C ALA A 36 15.02 -7.89 -1.91
N GLY A 37 14.89 -9.10 -1.33
CA GLY A 37 13.61 -9.63 -0.87
C GLY A 37 12.99 -8.79 0.24
N ALA A 38 13.81 -8.28 1.17
CA ALA A 38 13.35 -7.40 2.24
C ALA A 38 12.79 -6.08 1.69
N LYS A 39 13.50 -5.48 0.72
CA LYS A 39 13.04 -4.25 0.03
C LYS A 39 11.74 -4.47 -0.72
N ALA A 40 11.64 -5.52 -1.53
CA ALA A 40 10.42 -5.84 -2.28
C ALA A 40 9.22 -6.05 -1.34
N SER A 41 9.43 -6.77 -0.24
CA SER A 41 8.38 -7.04 0.75
C SER A 41 7.91 -5.76 1.45
N ALA A 42 8.84 -4.86 1.79
CA ALA A 42 8.52 -3.57 2.39
C ALA A 42 7.69 -2.68 1.43
N ILE A 43 8.00 -2.69 0.13
CA ILE A 43 7.23 -1.95 -0.88
C ILE A 43 5.80 -2.48 -0.96
N ILE A 44 5.62 -3.80 -1.09
CA ILE A 44 4.29 -4.44 -1.18
C ILE A 44 3.46 -4.12 0.08
N TYR A 45 4.06 -4.23 1.26
CA TYR A 45 3.37 -3.89 2.51
C TYR A 45 2.98 -2.42 2.58
N SER A 46 3.85 -1.51 2.15
CA SER A 46 3.55 -0.08 2.13
C SER A 46 2.34 0.22 1.22
N ILE A 47 2.27 -0.40 0.05
CA ILE A 47 1.13 -0.28 -0.87
C ILE A 47 -0.15 -0.85 -0.24
N ALA A 48 -0.06 -2.03 0.39
CA ALA A 48 -1.19 -2.68 1.04
C ALA A 48 -1.76 -1.84 2.20
N GLU A 49 -0.90 -1.29 3.05
CA GLU A 49 -1.30 -0.42 4.16
C GLU A 49 -1.89 0.91 3.64
N THR A 50 -1.30 1.48 2.59
CA THR A 50 -1.85 2.69 1.95
C THR A 50 -3.25 2.42 1.38
N ALA A 51 -3.46 1.26 0.73
CA ALA A 51 -4.77 0.86 0.23
C ALA A 51 -5.81 0.73 1.38
N LYS A 52 -5.43 0.10 2.49
CA LYS A 52 -6.29 0.00 3.69
C LYS A 52 -6.64 1.36 4.27
N ALA A 53 -5.66 2.26 4.37
CA ALA A 53 -5.86 3.63 4.87
C ALA A 53 -6.84 4.44 3.99
N ASN A 54 -6.91 4.14 2.69
CA ASN A 54 -7.84 4.76 1.74
C ASN A 54 -9.16 3.99 1.59
N ASN A 55 -9.51 3.09 2.52
CA ASN A 55 -10.73 2.26 2.49
C ASN A 55 -10.88 1.38 1.23
N LEU A 56 -9.76 0.93 0.67
CA LEU A 56 -9.74 -0.02 -0.44
C LEU A 56 -9.61 -1.46 0.07
N LYS A 57 -10.09 -2.41 -0.72
CA LYS A 57 -9.85 -3.84 -0.57
C LYS A 57 -8.49 -4.17 -1.19
N PRO A 58 -7.45 -4.52 -0.40
CA PRO A 58 -6.09 -4.66 -0.93
C PRO A 58 -5.98 -5.67 -2.06
N TYR A 59 -6.70 -6.79 -1.98
CA TYR A 59 -6.67 -7.84 -3.01
C TYR A 59 -7.05 -7.32 -4.40
N HIS A 60 -8.24 -6.73 -4.55
CA HIS A 60 -8.70 -6.18 -5.83
C HIS A 60 -7.85 -5.00 -6.30
N TYR A 61 -7.34 -4.20 -5.36
CA TYR A 61 -6.44 -3.11 -5.71
C TYR A 61 -5.11 -3.63 -6.29
N PHE A 62 -4.53 -4.69 -5.72
CA PHE A 62 -3.34 -5.33 -6.30
C PHE A 62 -3.62 -5.99 -7.65
N GLU A 63 -4.77 -6.64 -7.81
CA GLU A 63 -5.19 -7.21 -9.09
C GLU A 63 -5.26 -6.13 -10.19
N LEU A 64 -5.88 -4.99 -9.89
CA LEU A 64 -5.92 -3.84 -10.78
C LEU A 64 -4.53 -3.32 -11.11
N LEU A 65 -3.71 -3.04 -10.08
CA LEU A 65 -2.36 -2.51 -10.26
C LEU A 65 -1.50 -3.44 -11.13
N LEU A 66 -1.48 -4.73 -10.82
CA LEU A 66 -0.70 -5.70 -11.57
C LEU A 66 -1.23 -5.86 -13.00
N THR A 67 -2.53 -5.75 -13.22
CA THR A 67 -3.11 -5.84 -14.58
C THR A 67 -2.79 -4.59 -15.41
N GLU A 68 -2.89 -3.40 -14.83
CA GLU A 68 -2.72 -2.14 -15.56
C GLU A 68 -1.25 -1.82 -15.79
N ILE A 69 -0.40 -1.97 -14.77
CA ILE A 69 1.04 -1.71 -14.89
C ILE A 69 1.68 -2.61 -15.96
N LEU A 70 1.25 -3.87 -16.07
CA LEU A 70 1.75 -4.79 -17.09
C LEU A 70 1.47 -4.31 -18.53
N LYS A 71 0.38 -3.56 -18.75
CA LYS A 71 0.04 -3.02 -20.08
C LYS A 71 0.94 -1.85 -20.48
N HIS A 72 1.51 -1.15 -19.50
CA HIS A 72 2.30 0.07 -19.67
C HIS A 72 3.81 -0.16 -19.43
N MET A 73 4.28 -1.42 -19.43
CA MET A 73 5.69 -1.75 -19.16
C MET A 73 6.68 -1.16 -20.16
N GLU A 74 6.24 -0.95 -21.41
CA GLU A 74 7.06 -0.37 -22.48
C GLU A 74 6.85 1.14 -22.63
N ASP A 75 5.88 1.71 -21.91
CA ASP A 75 5.56 3.13 -22.00
C ASP A 75 6.59 3.96 -21.23
N THR A 76 7.08 5.02 -21.86
CA THR A 76 7.98 5.99 -21.21
C THR A 76 7.20 7.00 -20.36
N ASN A 77 5.90 7.12 -20.60
CA ASN A 77 5.03 8.06 -19.90
C ASN A 77 4.35 7.38 -18.70
N LEU A 78 4.37 8.05 -17.54
CA LEU A 78 3.83 7.57 -16.27
C LEU A 78 2.52 8.29 -15.85
N ASP A 79 1.95 9.13 -16.71
CA ASP A 79 0.72 9.87 -16.41
C ASP A 79 -0.45 8.94 -15.99
N PHE A 80 -0.50 7.71 -16.50
CA PHE A 80 -1.52 6.72 -16.14
C PHE A 80 -1.47 6.31 -14.65
N LEU A 81 -0.35 6.52 -13.96
CA LEU A 81 -0.23 6.20 -12.54
C LEU A 81 -1.13 7.08 -11.68
N GLU A 82 -1.43 8.32 -12.10
CA GLU A 82 -2.32 9.21 -11.35
C GLU A 82 -3.71 8.59 -11.17
N ASP A 83 -4.18 7.87 -12.19
CA ASP A 83 -5.47 7.20 -12.18
C ASP A 83 -5.48 5.96 -11.29
N LEU A 84 -4.31 5.38 -11.04
CA LEU A 84 -4.10 4.18 -10.22
C LEU A 84 -3.82 4.51 -8.74
N LEU A 85 -3.66 5.79 -8.37
CA LEU A 85 -3.41 6.19 -7.00
C LEU A 85 -4.58 5.80 -6.08
N PRO A 86 -4.34 5.50 -4.80
CA PRO A 86 -5.37 4.94 -3.91
C PRO A 86 -6.49 5.94 -3.56
N TRP A 87 -6.27 7.24 -3.79
CA TRP A 87 -7.27 8.30 -3.67
C TRP A 87 -7.91 8.70 -5.00
N SER A 88 -7.59 8.02 -6.11
CA SER A 88 -8.15 8.30 -7.42
C SER A 88 -9.65 7.97 -7.49
N GLU A 89 -10.43 8.90 -8.05
CA GLU A 89 -11.86 8.70 -8.27
C GLU A 89 -12.16 7.66 -9.36
N ARG A 90 -11.19 7.41 -10.26
CA ARG A 90 -11.31 6.49 -11.40
C ARG A 90 -11.16 5.02 -11.03
N LEU A 91 -10.83 4.71 -9.77
CA LEU A 91 -10.72 3.33 -9.31
C LEU A 91 -12.07 2.59 -9.41
N PRO A 92 -12.07 1.31 -9.84
CA PRO A 92 -13.27 0.48 -9.91
C PRO A 92 -13.98 0.38 -8.57
N ALA A 93 -15.32 0.31 -8.60
CA ALA A 93 -16.13 0.18 -7.39
C ALA A 93 -15.81 -1.09 -6.59
N GLU A 94 -15.34 -2.14 -7.27
CA GLU A 94 -14.93 -3.42 -6.68
C GLU A 94 -13.75 -3.27 -5.71
N CYS A 95 -12.85 -2.32 -6.00
CA CYS A 95 -11.70 -2.00 -5.16
C CYS A 95 -12.10 -1.26 -3.89
N ARG A 96 -13.26 -0.58 -3.86
CA ARG A 96 -13.71 0.16 -2.68
C ARG A 96 -14.36 -0.80 -1.69
N LYS A 97 -14.08 -0.59 -0.40
CA LYS A 97 -14.80 -1.28 0.67
C LYS A 97 -16.20 -0.68 0.77
N GLN A 98 -17.24 -1.49 0.61
CA GLN A 98 -18.60 -1.04 0.90
C GLN A 98 -18.69 -0.78 2.40
N ASN A 99 -19.09 0.44 2.79
CA ASN A 99 -19.31 0.79 4.20
C ASN A 99 -20.38 -0.15 4.75
N GLN A 100 -19.98 -1.04 5.67
CA GLN A 100 -20.88 -1.68 6.62
C GLN A 100 -20.92 -0.85 7.90
#